data_AF-A0A162TF01-F1
#
_entry.id   AF-A0A162TF01-F1
#
_cell.length_a   1.000
_cell.length_b   1.000
_cell.length_c   1.000
_cell.angle_alpha   90.00
_cell.angle_beta   90.00
_cell.angle_gamma   90.00
#
_symmetry.space_group_name_H-M   'P 1'
#
loop_
_entity.id
_entity.type
_entity.pdbx_description
1 polymer ?
#
loop_
_entity_poly.entity_id
_entity_poly.type
_entity_poly.pdbx_seq_one_letter_code
_entity_poly.pdbx_strand_id
1 'polypeptide(L)'
;MYTKKHAEIKNCFKYPHVTMNIHTRCKEPGTEASTWATTAAAAHNSVVVPTALSVRKTPRPPYVRRVAASARMFAIPTGPKGYQYVYISRSRHLTHREVCNSLKTLGVDTGRILDINFPAKDVVGILVHNQYAEKFQTTLTTVAIEILDVFDPLNPKNIADPKYKSLSDSELEEVAAELHSDCCLKALKYLRPHVAVSVGHFFCDQGWISKKDIPVHFVSGPGTGIHDFQSPSRCTSVAMSE
;
A
#
# COMPACT_ATOMS: atom_id res chain seq x y z
N MET A 1 35.98 16.93 -50.47
CA MET A 1 35.54 18.34 -50.49
C MET A 1 34.16 18.44 -49.84
N TYR A 2 34.06 19.26 -48.78
CA TYR A 2 32.86 19.85 -48.12
C TYR A 2 31.77 18.92 -47.55
N THR A 3 31.22 19.05 -46.33
CA THR A 3 31.57 19.65 -45.01
C THR A 3 30.42 19.31 -44.05
N LYS A 4 30.74 19.02 -42.80
CA LYS A 4 29.84 18.92 -41.62
C LYS A 4 28.98 20.16 -41.40
N LYS A 5 27.71 20.00 -41.00
CA LYS A 5 27.01 20.94 -40.10
C LYS A 5 26.14 20.19 -39.10
N HIS A 6 26.56 20.25 -37.84
CA HIS A 6 25.73 20.02 -36.65
C HIS A 6 24.73 21.17 -36.52
N ALA A 7 23.50 20.86 -36.15
CA ALA A 7 22.53 21.82 -35.61
C ALA A 7 22.25 21.45 -34.15
N GLU A 8 22.65 22.34 -33.26
CA GLU A 8 22.45 22.31 -31.82
C GLU A 8 21.37 23.37 -31.51
N ILE A 9 20.19 22.94 -31.06
CA ILE A 9 19.12 23.85 -30.62
C ILE A 9 19.11 23.86 -29.10
N LYS A 10 19.53 25.02 -28.59
CA LYS A 10 19.61 25.42 -27.20
C LYS A 10 18.21 25.50 -26.61
N ASN A 11 17.96 24.75 -25.53
CA ASN A 11 16.71 24.84 -24.79
C ASN A 11 16.80 25.97 -23.75
N CYS A 12 15.88 26.92 -23.86
CA CYS A 12 15.70 28.01 -22.93
C CYS A 12 15.04 27.51 -21.64
N PHE A 13 15.74 27.59 -20.51
CA PHE A 13 15.10 27.67 -19.20
C PHE A 13 15.67 28.87 -18.46
N LYS A 14 14.82 29.89 -18.34
CA LYS A 14 15.07 31.18 -17.72
C LYS A 14 14.33 31.17 -16.38
N TYR A 15 15.05 31.00 -15.28
CA TYR A 15 14.61 31.42 -13.95
C TYR A 15 15.76 32.19 -13.29
N PRO A 16 15.55 33.44 -12.87
CA PRO A 16 16.62 34.21 -12.26
C PRO A 16 16.88 33.78 -10.82
N HIS A 17 18.14 33.47 -10.56
CA HIS A 17 18.78 33.54 -9.25
C HIS A 17 18.68 34.98 -8.72
N VAL A 18 18.24 35.14 -7.47
CA VAL A 18 18.45 36.38 -6.72
C VAL A 18 19.19 36.03 -5.44
N THR A 19 20.48 36.36 -5.44
CA THR A 19 21.35 36.42 -4.27
C THR A 19 22.05 37.78 -4.33
N MET A 20 22.00 38.56 -3.24
CA MET A 20 23.04 39.47 -2.71
C MET A 20 22.36 40.33 -1.60
N ASN A 21 22.74 40.21 -0.32
CA ASN A 21 23.92 40.70 0.42
C ASN A 21 23.79 42.12 1.02
N ILE A 22 23.59 42.14 2.35
CA ILE A 22 24.22 42.93 3.44
C ILE A 22 24.72 44.37 3.14
N HIS A 23 24.22 45.34 3.91
CA HIS A 23 25.07 46.40 4.50
C HIS A 23 24.64 46.76 5.94
N THR A 24 25.63 46.76 6.81
CA THR A 24 25.67 47.18 8.23
C THR A 24 25.41 48.68 8.42
N ARG A 25 24.71 49.12 9.49
CA ARG A 25 25.19 49.81 10.74
C ARG A 25 24.25 51.03 10.91
N CYS A 26 23.84 51.59 12.05
CA CYS A 26 24.31 51.73 13.43
C CYS A 26 23.11 52.42 14.17
N LYS A 27 22.65 52.08 15.38
CA LYS A 27 23.13 52.54 16.70
C LYS A 27 22.15 52.06 17.79
N GLU A 28 22.67 51.47 18.85
CA GLU A 28 22.18 51.58 20.25
C GLU A 28 23.05 52.64 20.96
N PRO A 29 22.75 53.20 22.17
CA PRO A 29 22.09 52.54 23.32
C PRO A 29 21.20 53.41 24.25
N GLY A 30 20.59 52.75 25.23
CA GLY A 30 19.97 53.32 26.44
C GLY A 30 19.06 52.27 27.08
N THR A 31 19.53 51.43 28.01
CA THR A 31 19.50 51.66 29.48
C THR A 31 18.06 52.03 29.91
N GLU A 32 17.29 51.20 30.62
CA GLU A 32 17.50 50.88 32.03
C GLU A 32 16.69 49.65 32.46
N ALA A 33 17.31 48.87 33.34
CA ALA A 33 16.67 47.84 34.14
C ALA A 33 16.10 48.41 35.44
N SER A 34 15.21 47.61 36.05
CA SER A 34 14.77 47.60 37.45
C SER A 34 13.56 48.46 37.84
N THR A 35 12.60 47.83 38.54
CA THR A 35 12.00 48.40 39.76
C THR A 35 11.52 47.24 40.63
N TRP A 36 11.79 47.37 41.92
CA TRP A 36 11.95 46.33 42.91
C TRP A 36 10.64 45.78 43.50
N ALA A 37 10.80 44.63 44.14
CA ALA A 37 9.87 43.91 45.01
C ALA A 37 9.03 44.80 45.94
N THR A 38 7.78 44.39 46.17
CA THR A 38 7.08 44.69 47.42
C THR A 38 6.33 43.46 47.91
N THR A 39 6.72 43.05 49.10
CA THR A 39 6.24 41.95 49.93
C THR A 39 4.79 42.14 50.37
N ALA A 40 4.04 41.04 50.46
CA ALA A 40 3.00 40.89 51.47
C ALA A 40 2.97 39.43 51.95
N ALA A 41 3.36 39.22 53.21
CA ALA A 41 3.17 37.98 53.94
C ALA A 41 1.94 38.14 54.84
N ALA A 42 0.97 37.24 54.75
CA ALA A 42 0.02 36.94 55.83
C ALA A 42 -0.69 35.59 55.57
N ALA A 43 -0.16 34.57 56.25
CA ALA A 43 -0.78 33.41 56.88
C ALA A 43 -2.17 32.88 56.45
N HIS A 44 -2.19 31.55 56.34
CA HIS A 44 -3.25 30.60 56.72
C HIS A 44 -4.48 30.47 55.79
N ASN A 45 -4.40 29.53 54.84
CA ASN A 45 -5.37 28.43 54.78
C ASN A 45 -5.00 27.41 53.69
N SER A 46 -5.27 26.15 54.03
CA SER A 46 -5.24 24.92 53.24
C SER A 46 -4.90 25.05 51.76
N VAL A 47 -3.74 24.52 51.40
CA VAL A 47 -3.35 24.21 50.02
C VAL A 47 -4.32 23.17 49.46
N VAL A 48 -5.43 23.61 48.89
CA VAL A 48 -6.06 22.89 47.79
C VAL A 48 -5.31 23.32 46.55
N VAL A 49 -4.37 22.48 46.11
CA VAL A 49 -3.76 22.59 44.79
C VAL A 49 -4.91 22.60 43.77
N PRO A 50 -5.09 23.63 42.94
CA PRO A 50 -6.01 23.51 41.82
C PRO A 50 -5.33 22.57 40.83
N THR A 51 -5.78 21.31 40.77
CA THR A 51 -5.48 20.42 39.66
C THR A 51 -5.89 21.15 38.39
N ALA A 52 -4.91 21.54 37.58
CA ALA A 52 -5.16 22.15 36.29
C ALA A 52 -6.08 21.21 35.49
N LEU A 53 -7.32 21.63 35.27
CA LEU A 53 -8.26 20.95 34.38
C LEU A 53 -7.61 20.92 33.00
N SER A 54 -7.09 19.75 32.63
CA SER A 54 -6.59 19.46 31.30
C SER A 54 -7.69 19.82 30.30
N VAL A 55 -7.46 20.87 29.50
CA VAL A 55 -8.33 21.26 28.39
C VAL A 55 -8.37 20.06 27.43
N ARG A 56 -9.43 19.26 27.52
CA ARG A 56 -9.65 18.12 26.64
C ARG A 56 -9.86 18.68 25.24
N LYS A 57 -8.85 18.55 24.37
CA LYS A 57 -8.97 18.85 22.95
C LYS A 57 -10.17 18.08 22.40
N THR A 58 -11.11 18.77 21.76
CA THR A 58 -12.27 18.13 21.13
C THR A 58 -11.78 17.11 20.10
N PRO A 59 -12.36 15.89 20.06
CA PRO A 59 -11.94 14.89 19.08
C PRO A 59 -12.15 15.41 17.66
N ARG A 60 -11.13 15.33 16.81
CA ARG A 60 -11.26 15.67 15.38
C ARG A 60 -12.31 14.74 14.75
N PRO A 61 -13.15 15.25 13.82
CA PRO A 61 -14.12 14.41 13.13
C PRO A 61 -13.41 13.27 12.38
N PRO A 62 -14.00 12.06 12.33
CA PRO A 62 -13.41 10.93 11.64
C PRO A 62 -13.31 11.21 10.14
N TYR A 63 -12.20 10.79 9.52
CA TYR A 63 -12.04 10.88 8.07
C TYR A 63 -13.11 10.06 7.34
N VAL A 64 -13.61 10.56 6.21
CA VAL A 64 -14.73 9.98 5.42
C VAL A 64 -14.56 8.47 5.18
N ARG A 65 -13.37 7.98 4.77
CA ARG A 65 -13.14 6.52 4.60
C ARG A 65 -13.35 5.70 5.86
N ARG A 66 -13.04 6.26 7.05
CA ARG A 66 -13.22 5.56 8.33
C ARG A 66 -14.70 5.42 8.63
N VAL A 67 -15.47 6.49 8.45
CA VAL A 67 -16.93 6.46 8.60
C VAL A 67 -17.54 5.43 7.66
N ALA A 68 -17.17 5.47 6.38
CA ALA A 68 -17.64 4.51 5.39
C ALA A 68 -17.22 3.07 5.72
N ALA A 69 -16.02 2.86 6.27
CA ALA A 69 -15.56 1.54 6.71
C ALA A 69 -16.37 1.01 7.89
N SER A 70 -16.61 1.86 8.90
CA SER A 70 -17.45 1.52 10.05
C SER A 70 -18.89 1.23 9.65
N ALA A 71 -19.49 2.03 8.77
CA ALA A 71 -20.85 1.78 8.26
C ALA A 71 -20.99 0.40 7.61
N ARG A 72 -19.97 -0.04 6.85
CA ARG A 72 -19.96 -1.36 6.21
C ARG A 72 -19.94 -2.53 7.18
N MET A 73 -19.38 -2.36 8.39
CA MET A 73 -19.36 -3.43 9.39
C MET A 73 -20.79 -3.82 9.83
N PHE A 74 -21.73 -2.89 9.71
CA PHE A 74 -23.13 -3.10 10.10
C PHE A 74 -24.06 -3.25 8.89
N ALA A 75 -23.54 -3.08 7.67
CA ALA A 75 -24.31 -3.25 6.45
C ALA A 75 -24.38 -4.73 6.07
N ILE A 76 -25.56 -5.21 5.69
CA ILE A 76 -25.70 -6.55 5.11
C ILE A 76 -25.02 -6.55 3.74
N PRO A 77 -24.04 -7.44 3.49
CA PRO A 77 -23.36 -7.50 2.21
C PRO A 77 -24.37 -7.87 1.12
N THR A 78 -24.70 -6.89 0.27
CA THR A 78 -25.62 -7.06 -0.84
C THR A 78 -24.80 -7.24 -2.12
N GLY A 79 -25.11 -8.27 -2.90
CA GLY A 79 -24.43 -8.57 -4.16
C GLY A 79 -23.81 -9.97 -4.23
N PRO A 80 -23.26 -10.34 -5.39
CA PRO A 80 -22.68 -11.67 -5.61
C PRO A 80 -21.53 -11.91 -4.65
N LYS A 81 -21.53 -13.10 -4.06
CA LYS A 81 -20.41 -13.61 -3.25
C LYS A 81 -19.35 -14.17 -4.19
N GLY A 82 -18.10 -14.18 -3.72
CA GLY A 82 -16.98 -14.72 -4.47
C GLY A 82 -15.90 -13.68 -4.74
N TYR A 83 -15.01 -14.07 -5.64
CA TYR A 83 -13.76 -13.40 -5.93
C TYR A 83 -13.55 -13.36 -7.44
N GLN A 84 -12.81 -12.35 -7.89
CA GLN A 84 -12.45 -12.20 -9.28
C GLN A 84 -11.05 -11.58 -9.36
N TYR A 85 -10.25 -12.08 -10.30
CA TYR A 85 -9.04 -11.40 -10.74
C TYR A 85 -9.40 -10.37 -11.81
N VAL A 86 -8.95 -9.14 -11.61
CA VAL A 86 -9.00 -8.08 -12.61
C VAL A 86 -7.59 -7.88 -13.15
N TYR A 87 -7.42 -8.03 -14.46
CA TYR A 87 -6.14 -7.92 -15.13
C TYR A 87 -5.99 -6.54 -15.76
N ILE A 88 -4.82 -5.93 -15.57
CA ILE A 88 -4.52 -4.58 -16.02
C ILE A 88 -3.19 -4.59 -16.75
N SER A 89 -3.12 -3.90 -17.89
CA SER A 89 -1.89 -3.67 -18.63
C SER A 89 -0.92 -2.76 -17.85
N ARG A 90 0.38 -3.08 -17.90
CA ARG A 90 1.44 -2.25 -17.30
C ARG A 90 2.56 -2.01 -18.30
N SER A 91 3.05 -0.77 -18.31
CA SER A 91 4.10 -0.34 -19.23
C SER A 91 5.52 -0.80 -18.81
N ARG A 92 5.77 -1.00 -17.51
CA ARG A 92 7.11 -1.30 -16.99
C ARG A 92 7.07 -2.31 -15.86
N HIS A 93 8.26 -2.75 -15.44
CA HIS A 93 8.38 -3.54 -14.23
C HIS A 93 7.97 -2.75 -12.98
N LEU A 94 6.98 -3.25 -12.25
CA LEU A 94 6.47 -2.71 -10.99
C LEU A 94 6.60 -3.76 -9.90
N THR A 95 7.06 -3.31 -8.74
CA THR A 95 7.02 -4.07 -7.50
C THR A 95 5.61 -4.05 -6.89
N HIS A 96 5.31 -5.02 -6.03
CA HIS A 96 4.05 -5.07 -5.29
C HIS A 96 3.76 -3.75 -4.54
N ARG A 97 4.79 -3.13 -3.93
CA ARG A 97 4.64 -1.86 -3.20
C ARG A 97 4.27 -0.71 -4.12
N GLU A 98 4.87 -0.64 -5.31
CA GLU A 98 4.55 0.39 -6.30
C GLU A 98 3.12 0.24 -6.80
N VAL A 99 2.66 -0.98 -7.09
CA VAL A 99 1.26 -1.23 -7.48
C VAL A 99 0.31 -0.73 -6.37
N CYS A 100 0.53 -1.12 -5.12
CA CYS A 100 -0.29 -0.64 -4.00
C CYS A 100 -0.30 0.89 -3.87
N ASN A 101 0.86 1.53 -3.98
CA ASN A 101 0.96 2.98 -3.87
C ASN A 101 0.26 3.69 -5.02
N SER A 102 0.43 3.22 -6.26
CA SER A 102 -0.23 3.77 -7.43
C SER A 102 -1.75 3.61 -7.34
N LEU A 103 -2.25 2.43 -7.00
CA LEU A 103 -3.70 2.20 -6.83
C LEU A 103 -4.27 3.11 -5.73
N LYS A 104 -3.56 3.29 -4.62
CA LYS A 104 -3.97 4.21 -3.56
C LYS A 104 -4.04 5.67 -4.04
N THR A 105 -3.09 6.10 -4.87
CA THR A 105 -3.09 7.43 -5.50
C THR A 105 -4.27 7.60 -6.45
N LEU A 106 -4.67 6.53 -7.15
CA LEU A 106 -5.85 6.49 -8.02
C LEU A 106 -7.18 6.45 -7.26
N GLY A 107 -7.16 6.48 -5.92
CA GLY A 107 -8.36 6.47 -5.09
C GLY A 107 -8.94 5.07 -4.82
N VAL A 108 -8.23 4.01 -5.21
CA VAL A 108 -8.61 2.63 -4.89
C VAL A 108 -8.41 2.37 -3.40
N ASP A 109 -9.40 1.74 -2.78
CA ASP A 109 -9.30 1.25 -1.41
C ASP A 109 -8.45 -0.03 -1.37
N THR A 110 -7.13 0.12 -1.21
CA THR A 110 -6.18 -1.00 -1.20
C THR A 110 -6.42 -1.99 -0.06
N GLY A 111 -7.16 -1.61 0.99
CA GLY A 111 -7.56 -2.54 2.06
C GLY A 111 -8.58 -3.59 1.62
N ARG A 112 -9.16 -3.45 0.42
CA ARG A 112 -10.06 -4.44 -0.19
C ARG A 112 -9.41 -5.31 -1.26
N ILE A 113 -8.16 -5.04 -1.59
CA ILE A 113 -7.38 -5.89 -2.48
C ILE A 113 -6.91 -7.08 -1.64
N LEU A 114 -7.09 -8.28 -2.18
CA LEU A 114 -6.75 -9.52 -1.51
C LEU A 114 -5.34 -9.97 -1.88
N ASP A 115 -5.02 -9.89 -3.17
CA ASP A 115 -3.73 -10.32 -3.72
C ASP A 115 -3.36 -9.48 -4.95
N ILE A 116 -2.07 -9.38 -5.22
CA ILE A 116 -1.49 -8.77 -6.43
C ILE A 116 -0.49 -9.77 -7.00
N ASN A 117 -0.82 -10.30 -8.17
CA ASN A 117 -0.02 -11.26 -8.92
C ASN A 117 0.50 -10.63 -10.23
N PHE A 118 1.58 -11.19 -10.77
CA PHE A 118 2.18 -10.80 -12.04
C PHE A 118 2.21 -12.02 -12.97
N PRO A 119 1.08 -12.37 -13.60
CA PRO A 119 0.97 -13.58 -14.42
C PRO A 119 1.79 -13.49 -15.72
N ALA A 120 2.00 -12.28 -16.25
CA ALA A 120 2.79 -12.03 -17.44
C ALA A 120 3.67 -10.78 -17.24
N LYS A 121 4.61 -10.54 -18.17
CA LYS A 121 5.59 -9.44 -18.10
C LYS A 121 4.92 -8.04 -18.01
N ASP A 122 3.85 -7.88 -18.76
CA ASP A 122 3.11 -6.64 -19.03
C ASP A 122 1.70 -6.64 -18.41
N VAL A 123 1.38 -7.61 -17.56
CA VAL A 123 0.07 -7.73 -16.90
C VAL A 123 0.20 -7.77 -15.40
N VAL A 124 -0.69 -7.06 -14.71
CA VAL A 124 -0.90 -7.17 -13.26
C VAL A 124 -2.28 -7.80 -13.02
N GLY A 125 -2.33 -8.90 -12.28
CA GLY A 125 -3.57 -9.50 -11.79
C GLY A 125 -3.86 -9.02 -10.37
N ILE A 126 -5.06 -8.48 -10.13
CA ILE A 126 -5.48 -7.98 -8.82
C ILE A 126 -6.70 -8.77 -8.39
N LEU A 127 -6.59 -9.48 -7.25
CA LEU A 127 -7.69 -10.24 -6.67
C LEU A 127 -8.55 -9.33 -5.80
N VAL A 128 -9.85 -9.29 -6.07
CA VAL A 128 -10.83 -8.50 -5.32
C VAL A 128 -12.08 -9.33 -5.02
N HIS A 129 -12.85 -8.90 -4.02
CA HIS A 129 -14.21 -9.41 -3.82
C HIS A 129 -15.14 -8.92 -4.94
N ASN A 130 -16.08 -9.77 -5.37
CA ASN A 130 -17.05 -9.44 -6.41
C ASN A 130 -17.88 -8.19 -6.06
N GLN A 131 -18.23 -8.01 -4.78
CA GLN A 131 -18.93 -6.81 -4.28
C GLN A 131 -18.15 -5.50 -4.45
N TYR A 132 -16.83 -5.57 -4.62
CA TYR A 132 -15.96 -4.42 -4.86
C TYR A 132 -15.48 -4.32 -6.31
N ALA A 133 -15.60 -5.40 -7.10
CA ALA A 133 -15.08 -5.47 -8.46
C ALA A 133 -15.63 -4.35 -9.34
N GLU A 134 -16.94 -4.12 -9.36
CA GLU A 134 -17.56 -3.06 -10.16
C GLU A 134 -16.97 -1.69 -9.83
N LYS A 135 -16.97 -1.31 -8.55
CA LYS A 135 -16.38 -0.04 -8.10
C LYS A 135 -14.89 0.07 -8.45
N PHE A 136 -14.15 -1.01 -8.32
CA PHE A 136 -12.74 -1.06 -8.68
C PHE A 136 -12.54 -0.81 -10.18
N GLN A 137 -13.25 -1.54 -11.03
CA GLN A 137 -13.20 -1.39 -12.49
C GLN A 137 -13.63 0.03 -12.92
N THR A 138 -14.75 0.56 -12.38
CA THR A 138 -15.17 1.94 -12.66
C THR A 138 -14.09 2.95 -12.32
N THR A 139 -13.39 2.78 -11.20
CA THR A 139 -12.30 3.69 -10.79
C THR A 139 -11.14 3.66 -11.80
N LEU A 140 -10.79 2.48 -12.32
CA LEU A 140 -9.74 2.32 -13.33
C LEU A 140 -10.15 2.92 -14.67
N THR A 141 -11.36 2.60 -15.15
CA THR A 141 -11.90 3.11 -16.42
C THR A 141 -12.05 4.63 -16.39
N THR A 142 -12.40 5.22 -15.24
CA THR A 142 -12.47 6.68 -15.07
C THR A 142 -11.13 7.36 -15.35
N VAL A 143 -10.01 6.67 -15.08
CA VAL A 143 -8.65 7.17 -15.34
C VAL A 143 -8.08 6.61 -16.66
N ALA A 144 -8.94 6.07 -17.52
CA ALA A 144 -8.57 5.49 -18.82
C ALA A 144 -7.51 4.37 -18.73
N ILE A 145 -7.53 3.60 -17.64
CA ILE A 145 -6.70 2.39 -17.51
C ILE A 145 -7.40 1.24 -18.22
N GLU A 146 -6.69 0.59 -19.13
CA GLU A 146 -7.18 -0.57 -19.87
C GLU A 146 -7.28 -1.80 -18.97
N ILE A 147 -8.47 -2.39 -18.91
CA ILE A 147 -8.76 -3.64 -18.22
C ILE A 147 -8.79 -4.74 -19.29
N LEU A 148 -8.10 -5.85 -19.01
CA LEU A 148 -8.01 -6.99 -19.91
C LEU A 148 -9.12 -7.99 -19.57
N ASP A 149 -10.24 -7.89 -20.29
CA ASP A 149 -11.43 -8.73 -20.05
C ASP A 149 -11.22 -10.21 -20.44
N VAL A 150 -10.34 -10.49 -21.39
CA VAL A 150 -10.11 -11.85 -21.96
C VAL A 150 -8.68 -12.34 -21.72
N PHE A 151 -8.13 -12.07 -20.54
CA PHE A 151 -6.80 -12.57 -20.18
C PHE A 151 -6.89 -13.95 -19.53
N ASP A 152 -6.19 -14.92 -20.12
CA ASP A 152 -6.01 -16.25 -19.55
C ASP A 152 -4.59 -16.39 -18.98
N PRO A 153 -4.42 -16.54 -17.66
CA PRO A 153 -3.09 -16.68 -17.04
C PRO A 153 -2.39 -18.00 -17.41
N LEU A 154 -3.11 -19.02 -17.85
CA LEU A 154 -2.56 -20.34 -18.19
C LEU A 154 -2.04 -20.42 -19.63
N ASN A 155 -2.25 -19.37 -20.41
CA ASN A 155 -1.85 -19.36 -21.81
C ASN A 155 -0.31 -19.43 -21.95
N PRO A 156 0.24 -20.38 -22.74
CA PRO A 156 1.68 -20.55 -22.89
C PRO A 156 2.37 -19.30 -23.45
N LYS A 157 1.65 -18.46 -24.20
CA LYS A 157 2.17 -17.19 -24.77
C LYS A 157 2.57 -16.16 -23.71
N ASN A 158 2.07 -16.29 -22.48
CA ASN A 158 2.42 -15.39 -21.38
C ASN A 158 3.82 -15.66 -20.83
N ILE A 159 4.37 -16.85 -21.07
CA ILE A 159 5.72 -17.23 -20.62
C ILE A 159 6.75 -16.59 -21.55
N ALA A 160 7.38 -15.52 -21.07
CA ALA A 160 8.42 -14.79 -21.81
C ALA A 160 9.85 -15.09 -21.35
N ASP A 161 10.04 -16.03 -20.41
CA ASP A 161 11.37 -16.38 -19.89
C ASP A 161 12.16 -17.17 -20.95
N PRO A 162 13.36 -16.69 -21.35
CA PRO A 162 14.22 -17.39 -22.31
C PRO A 162 14.52 -18.84 -21.94
N LYS A 163 14.44 -19.22 -20.65
CA LYS A 163 14.65 -20.58 -20.16
C LYS A 163 13.69 -21.60 -20.81
N TYR A 164 12.47 -21.19 -21.15
CA TYR A 164 11.42 -22.08 -21.69
C TYR A 164 11.27 -21.99 -23.21
N LYS A 165 12.13 -21.21 -23.89
CA LYS A 165 12.01 -20.95 -25.34
C LYS A 165 12.16 -22.19 -26.22
N SER A 166 12.80 -23.25 -25.71
CA SER A 166 12.99 -24.51 -26.42
C SER A 166 11.89 -25.54 -26.20
N LEU A 167 10.94 -25.27 -25.30
CA LEU A 167 9.84 -26.18 -25.00
C LEU A 167 8.75 -26.11 -26.06
N SER A 168 8.02 -27.22 -26.21
CA SER A 168 6.80 -27.27 -27.02
C SER A 168 5.64 -26.55 -26.34
N ASP A 169 4.60 -26.21 -27.11
CA ASP A 169 3.41 -25.52 -26.57
C ASP A 169 2.74 -26.32 -25.44
N SER A 170 2.69 -27.66 -25.56
CA SER A 170 2.11 -28.53 -24.52
C SER A 170 2.93 -28.53 -23.22
N GLU A 171 4.26 -28.51 -23.31
CA GLU A 171 5.13 -28.41 -22.13
C GLU A 171 5.04 -27.01 -21.51
N LEU A 172 4.89 -25.96 -22.33
CA LEU A 172 4.68 -24.60 -21.86
C LEU A 172 3.36 -24.42 -21.12
N GLU A 173 2.29 -25.09 -21.56
CA GLU A 173 1.00 -25.11 -20.85
C GLU A 173 1.14 -25.72 -19.46
N GLU A 174 1.87 -26.83 -19.33
CA GLU A 174 2.14 -27.47 -18.03
C GLU A 174 2.95 -26.53 -17.13
N VAL A 175 4.01 -25.91 -17.65
CA VAL A 175 4.82 -24.92 -16.92
C VAL A 175 3.99 -23.70 -16.51
N ALA A 176 3.07 -23.23 -17.37
CA ALA A 176 2.19 -22.10 -17.04
C ALA A 176 1.26 -22.45 -15.88
N ALA A 177 0.68 -23.65 -15.90
CA ALA A 177 -0.17 -24.16 -14.84
C ALA A 177 0.59 -24.30 -13.51
N GLU A 178 1.80 -24.85 -13.53
CA GLU A 178 2.66 -24.96 -12.34
C GLU A 178 3.00 -23.59 -11.74
N LEU A 179 3.48 -22.66 -12.57
CA LEU A 179 3.83 -21.30 -12.12
C LEU A 179 2.60 -20.56 -11.57
N HIS A 180 1.44 -20.72 -12.21
CA HIS A 180 0.21 -20.10 -11.74
C HIS A 180 -0.26 -20.70 -10.40
N SER A 181 -0.18 -22.02 -10.26
CA SER A 181 -0.46 -22.72 -9.00
C SER A 181 0.45 -22.22 -7.88
N ASP A 182 1.76 -22.12 -8.11
CA ASP A 182 2.73 -21.58 -7.15
C ASP A 182 2.38 -20.15 -6.71
N CYS A 183 1.96 -19.29 -7.65
CA CYS A 183 1.48 -17.95 -7.34
C CYS A 183 0.22 -17.98 -6.47
N CYS A 184 -0.75 -18.86 -6.77
CA CYS A 184 -1.96 -19.03 -5.97
C CYS A 184 -1.63 -19.49 -4.54
N LEU A 185 -0.76 -20.49 -4.39
CA LEU A 185 -0.32 -20.98 -3.08
C LEU A 185 0.42 -19.90 -2.29
N LYS A 186 1.22 -19.08 -2.98
CA LYS A 186 1.89 -17.93 -2.36
C LYS A 186 0.89 -16.89 -1.87
N ALA A 187 -0.13 -16.56 -2.66
CA ALA A 187 -1.19 -15.65 -2.25
C ALA A 187 -1.90 -16.14 -0.97
N LEU A 188 -2.23 -17.43 -0.91
CA LEU A 188 -2.88 -18.05 0.26
C LEU A 188 -2.05 -17.93 1.55
N LYS A 189 -0.72 -17.95 1.46
CA LYS A 189 0.19 -17.79 2.62
C LYS A 189 0.14 -16.39 3.24
N TYR A 190 -0.15 -15.36 2.45
CA TYR A 190 -0.18 -13.97 2.90
C TYR A 190 -1.58 -13.47 3.25
N LEU A 191 -2.62 -14.14 2.74
CA LEU A 191 -3.99 -13.84 3.08
C LEU A 191 -4.29 -14.14 4.55
N ARG A 192 -5.23 -13.38 5.12
CA ARG A 192 -5.71 -13.64 6.48
C ARG A 192 -6.39 -15.01 6.52
N PRO A 193 -6.25 -15.81 7.60
CA PRO A 193 -6.76 -17.18 7.64
C PRO A 193 -8.23 -17.33 7.20
N HIS A 194 -9.12 -16.46 7.69
CA HIS A 194 -10.54 -16.50 7.33
C HIS A 194 -10.86 -16.16 5.87
N VAL A 195 -9.98 -15.42 5.18
CA VAL A 195 -10.11 -15.12 3.75
C VAL A 195 -9.39 -16.17 2.91
N ALA A 196 -8.26 -16.68 3.40
CA ALA A 196 -7.44 -17.66 2.68
C ALA A 196 -8.22 -18.94 2.38
N VAL A 197 -9.04 -19.44 3.30
CA VAL A 197 -9.82 -20.67 3.06
C VAL A 197 -10.85 -20.48 1.95
N SER A 198 -11.63 -19.39 1.99
CA SER A 198 -12.64 -19.13 0.96
C SER A 198 -12.03 -18.77 -0.40
N VAL A 199 -10.90 -18.07 -0.42
CA VAL A 199 -10.13 -17.84 -1.66
C VAL A 199 -9.51 -19.14 -2.17
N GLY A 200 -9.04 -20.02 -1.29
CA GLY A 200 -8.50 -21.33 -1.66
C GLY A 200 -9.56 -22.23 -2.30
N HIS A 201 -10.79 -22.21 -1.81
CA HIS A 201 -11.91 -22.87 -2.48
C HIS A 201 -12.15 -22.27 -3.87
N PHE A 202 -12.14 -20.94 -4.02
CA PHE A 202 -12.25 -20.30 -5.32
C PHE A 202 -11.13 -20.74 -6.28
N PHE A 203 -9.86 -20.79 -5.84
CA PHE A 203 -8.76 -21.28 -6.68
C PHE A 203 -8.91 -22.76 -7.04
N CYS A 204 -9.42 -23.58 -6.13
CA CYS A 204 -9.71 -25.00 -6.38
C CYS A 204 -10.83 -25.17 -7.41
N ASP A 205 -11.88 -24.35 -7.34
CA ASP A 205 -13.00 -24.37 -8.30
C ASP A 205 -12.56 -23.92 -9.70
N GLN A 206 -11.54 -23.05 -9.79
CA GLN A 206 -10.89 -22.69 -11.07
C GLN A 206 -9.91 -23.77 -11.57
N GLY A 207 -9.63 -24.81 -10.79
CA GLY A 207 -8.65 -25.84 -11.13
C GLY A 207 -7.19 -25.39 -11.00
N TRP A 208 -6.92 -24.26 -10.36
CA TRP A 208 -5.55 -23.73 -10.21
C TRP A 208 -4.76 -24.42 -9.10
N ILE A 209 -5.45 -24.95 -8.08
CA ILE A 209 -4.85 -25.69 -6.96
C ILE A 209 -5.70 -26.91 -6.61
N SER A 210 -5.13 -27.86 -5.88
CA SER A 210 -5.89 -29.00 -5.36
C SER A 210 -6.54 -28.70 -4.01
N LYS A 211 -7.63 -29.42 -3.69
CA LYS A 211 -8.33 -29.29 -2.39
C LYS A 211 -7.44 -29.52 -1.17
N LYS A 212 -6.40 -30.35 -1.31
CA LYS A 212 -5.40 -30.63 -0.26
C LYS A 212 -4.52 -29.42 0.09
N ASP A 213 -4.43 -28.45 -0.82
CA ASP A 213 -3.58 -27.27 -0.67
C ASP A 213 -4.33 -26.10 0.00
N ILE A 214 -5.65 -26.24 0.20
CA ILE A 214 -6.46 -25.24 0.88
C ILE A 214 -6.04 -25.20 2.36
N PRO A 215 -5.73 -24.01 2.92
CA PRO A 215 -5.36 -23.89 4.31
C PRO A 215 -6.44 -24.49 5.22
N VAL A 216 -6.05 -25.41 6.10
CA VAL A 216 -6.97 -25.94 7.10
C VAL A 216 -7.07 -24.90 8.21
N HIS A 217 -8.30 -24.48 8.55
CA HIS A 217 -8.53 -23.72 9.76
C HIS A 217 -8.15 -24.59 10.97
N PHE A 218 -7.02 -24.31 11.62
CA PHE A 218 -6.91 -24.61 13.04
C PHE A 218 -7.86 -23.65 13.76
N VAL A 219 -9.12 -24.08 13.91
CA VAL A 219 -9.95 -23.57 15.00
C VAL A 219 -9.28 -24.10 16.26
N SER A 220 -8.43 -23.28 16.89
CA SER A 220 -8.02 -23.56 18.25
C SER A 220 -9.28 -23.62 19.10
N GLY A 221 -9.66 -24.83 19.50
CA GLY A 221 -10.57 -25.04 20.61
C GLY A 221 -10.03 -24.34 21.86
N PRO A 222 -10.90 -24.01 22.84
CA PRO A 222 -10.52 -23.18 23.95
C PRO A 222 -9.50 -23.89 24.83
N GLY A 223 -8.37 -23.21 25.06
CA GLY A 223 -7.39 -23.58 26.08
C GLY A 223 -6.18 -24.33 25.53
N THR A 224 -5.13 -23.58 25.22
CA THR A 224 -3.81 -23.71 25.88
C THR A 224 -2.78 -22.81 25.18
N GLY A 225 -2.07 -22.02 25.98
CA GLY A 225 -0.71 -21.55 25.69
C GLY A 225 -0.57 -20.41 24.69
N ILE A 226 -0.56 -19.18 25.19
CA ILE A 226 0.17 -18.07 24.55
C ILE A 226 1.62 -18.54 24.36
N HIS A 227 2.12 -18.58 23.12
CA HIS A 227 3.54 -18.44 22.83
C HIS A 227 3.74 -17.72 21.49
N ASP A 228 4.20 -16.48 21.63
CA ASP A 228 5.13 -15.75 20.77
C ASP A 228 4.86 -15.65 19.27
N PHE A 229 3.96 -14.71 18.93
CA PHE A 229 4.04 -14.00 17.64
C PHE A 229 5.16 -12.95 17.72
N GLN A 230 6.40 -13.37 17.49
CA GLN A 230 7.54 -12.46 17.46
C GLN A 230 7.50 -11.63 16.17
N SER A 231 7.05 -10.38 16.32
CA SER A 231 7.12 -9.38 15.26
C SER A 231 8.60 -9.10 14.92
N PRO A 232 8.98 -9.00 13.64
CA PRO A 232 10.35 -8.65 13.28
C PRO A 232 10.63 -7.21 13.74
N SER A 233 11.58 -7.11 14.66
CA SER A 233 12.07 -5.87 15.24
C SER A 233 12.70 -4.98 14.16
N ARG A 234 12.40 -3.69 14.32
CA ARG A 234 12.88 -2.58 13.54
C ARG A 234 14.41 -2.53 13.63
N CYS A 235 15.11 -2.54 12.50
CA CYS A 235 16.56 -2.34 12.45
C CYS A 235 16.93 -1.01 13.11
N THR A 236 17.57 -1.08 14.27
CA THR A 236 18.35 0.02 14.84
C THR A 236 19.79 -0.13 14.35
N SER A 237 20.27 0.93 13.70
CA SER A 237 21.66 1.13 13.29
C SER A 237 22.59 1.04 14.51
N VAL A 238 23.56 0.12 14.48
CA VAL A 238 24.69 0.11 15.40
C VAL A 238 25.73 1.09 14.84
N ALA A 239 25.98 2.16 15.59
CA ALA A 239 27.12 3.04 15.38
C ALA A 239 28.39 2.31 15.85
N MET A 240 29.43 2.33 15.02
CA MET A 240 30.79 1.96 15.43
C MET A 240 31.43 3.14 16.16
N SER A 241 32.00 2.87 17.34
CA SER A 241 33.05 3.68 17.93
C SER A 241 34.09 2.76 18.57
N GLU A 242 35.31 2.92 18.05
CA GLU A 242 36.66 2.67 18.58
C GLU A 242 36.97 1.39 19.36
#